data_AF-A0A418N936-F1
#
_entry.id   AF-A0A418N936-F1
#
_cell.length_a   1.000
_cell.length_b   1.000
_cell.length_c   1.000
_cell.angle_alpha   90.00
_cell.angle_beta   90.00
_cell.angle_gamma   90.00
#
_symmetry.space_group_name_H-M   'P 1'
#
loop_
_entity.id
_entity.type
_entity.pdbx_description
1 polymer ?
#
loop_
_entity_poly.entity_id
_entity_poly.type
_entity_poly.pdbx_seq_one_letter_code
_entity_poly.pdbx_strand_id
1 'polypeptide(L)'
;MNLSQIRQEAVKNNIEVKYSWIVQFLIALDQLGNVLGGGIADGTISARIGFNLHGKDGERDLYWKRLENIVDFTFYPLDGPKHCLLAYCSDKEEEYRGAKLFFRIVIAIIVVVFTILLFLPIRLISIFKPARTHYRLPNGTNIPYKDLESYIHETLEDEDPCAVLNCFAKKGRFA
;
A
#
# COMPACT_ATOMS: atom_id res chain seq x y z
N MET A 1 14.86 19.00 -14.02
CA MET A 1 14.06 18.03 -14.81
C MET A 1 12.62 18.14 -14.33
N ASN A 2 11.68 18.46 -15.21
CA ASN A 2 10.27 18.67 -14.84
C ASN A 2 9.56 17.31 -14.66
N LEU A 3 8.56 17.22 -13.78
CA LEU A 3 7.73 16.04 -13.52
C LEU A 3 7.16 15.39 -14.79
N SER A 4 6.84 16.19 -15.81
CA SER A 4 6.41 15.72 -17.13
C SER A 4 7.52 14.97 -17.89
N GLN A 5 8.78 15.38 -17.76
CA GLN A 5 9.93 14.73 -18.40
C GLN A 5 10.25 13.40 -17.73
N ILE A 6 10.19 13.34 -16.39
CA ILE A 6 10.37 12.10 -15.61
C ILE A 6 9.30 11.07 -15.99
N ARG A 7 8.05 11.51 -16.18
CA ARG A 7 6.93 10.69 -16.62
C ARG A 7 7.16 10.11 -18.02
N GLN A 8 7.62 10.91 -18.97
CA GLN A 8 7.91 10.45 -20.33
C GLN A 8 9.10 9.49 -20.36
N GLU A 9 10.11 9.70 -19.52
CA GLU A 9 11.30 8.85 -19.46
C GLU A 9 11.02 7.49 -18.80
N ALA A 10 10.12 7.44 -17.81
CA ALA A 10 9.66 6.17 -17.21
C ALA A 10 8.81 5.34 -18.20
N VAL A 11 7.91 5.98 -18.95
CA VAL A 11 7.12 5.33 -20.01
C VAL A 11 8.01 4.87 -21.17
N LYS A 12 9.00 5.69 -21.55
CA LYS A 12 9.94 5.40 -22.63
C LYS A 12 10.89 4.24 -22.30
N ASN A 13 11.26 4.06 -21.03
CA ASN A 13 12.21 3.04 -20.62
C ASN A 13 11.58 1.68 -20.30
N ASN A 14 10.27 1.50 -20.49
CA ASN A 14 9.54 0.23 -20.42
C ASN A 14 10.03 -0.69 -19.28
N ILE A 15 10.17 -0.10 -18.08
CA ILE A 15 10.71 -0.80 -16.91
C ILE A 15 9.61 -1.74 -16.41
N GLU A 16 9.57 -2.95 -16.96
CA GLU A 16 8.76 -4.04 -16.39
C GLU A 16 9.35 -4.44 -15.04
N VAL A 17 8.69 -4.04 -13.96
CA VAL A 17 8.96 -4.59 -12.63
C VAL A 17 8.41 -6.01 -12.62
N LYS A 18 9.28 -6.99 -12.84
CA LYS A 18 8.90 -8.41 -12.77
C LYS A 18 8.76 -8.83 -11.31
N TYR A 19 7.53 -8.96 -10.85
CA TYR A 19 7.22 -9.58 -9.57
C TYR A 19 7.51 -11.07 -9.61
N SER A 20 8.01 -11.62 -8.49
CA SER A 20 8.07 -13.07 -8.35
C SER A 20 6.64 -13.64 -8.36
N TRP A 21 6.50 -14.89 -8.78
CA TRP A 21 5.21 -15.57 -8.79
C TRP A 21 4.54 -15.60 -7.39
N ILE A 22 5.35 -15.67 -6.32
CA ILE A 22 4.87 -15.62 -4.94
C ILE A 22 4.20 -14.30 -4.64
N VAL A 23 4.83 -13.19 -5.06
CA VAL A 23 4.27 -11.86 -4.88
C VAL A 23 2.96 -11.77 -5.67
N GLN A 24 2.94 -12.11 -6.96
CA GLN A 24 1.71 -12.14 -7.79
C GLN A 24 0.58 -12.97 -7.15
N PHE A 25 0.91 -14.09 -6.53
CA PHE A 25 -0.07 -14.90 -5.82
C PHE A 25 -0.65 -14.20 -4.57
N LEU A 26 0.19 -13.55 -3.76
CA LEU A 26 -0.26 -12.81 -2.58
C LEU A 26 -1.15 -11.61 -2.95
N ILE A 27 -0.80 -10.94 -4.04
CA ILE A 27 -1.59 -9.84 -4.63
C ILE A 27 -2.98 -10.34 -5.02
N ALA A 28 -3.04 -11.44 -5.76
CA ALA A 28 -4.30 -12.03 -6.20
C ALA A 28 -5.17 -12.47 -5.01
N LEU A 29 -4.56 -12.93 -3.91
CA LEU A 29 -5.29 -13.25 -2.68
C LEU A 29 -5.85 -12.00 -2.00
N ASP A 30 -5.09 -10.90 -1.98
CA ASP A 30 -5.54 -9.62 -1.42
C ASP A 30 -6.70 -9.04 -2.26
N GLN A 31 -6.56 -9.04 -3.59
CA GLN A 31 -7.61 -8.66 -4.54
C GLN A 31 -8.88 -9.53 -4.37
N LEU A 32 -8.73 -10.86 -4.27
CA LEU A 32 -9.84 -11.77 -4.02
C LEU A 32 -10.55 -11.42 -2.70
N GLY A 33 -9.79 -11.15 -1.65
CA GLY A 33 -10.32 -10.72 -0.37
C GLY A 33 -11.13 -9.43 -0.50
N ASN A 34 -10.66 -8.46 -1.30
CA ASN A 34 -11.35 -7.20 -1.50
C ASN A 34 -12.70 -7.41 -2.20
N VAL A 35 -12.74 -8.26 -3.23
CA VAL A 35 -13.97 -8.62 -3.94
C VAL A 35 -14.98 -9.27 -2.99
N LEU A 36 -14.55 -10.23 -2.17
CA LEU A 36 -15.41 -10.86 -1.16
C LEU A 36 -15.92 -9.83 -0.13
N GLY A 37 -15.11 -8.81 0.15
CA GLY A 37 -15.48 -7.62 0.93
C GLY A 37 -16.32 -6.58 0.18
N GLY A 38 -16.86 -6.89 -1.00
CA GLY A 38 -17.69 -5.98 -1.79
C GLY A 38 -16.93 -4.83 -2.47
N GLY A 39 -15.61 -4.96 -2.62
CA GLY A 39 -14.74 -4.07 -3.38
C GLY A 39 -14.71 -4.40 -4.88
N ILE A 40 -13.81 -3.74 -5.59
CA ILE A 40 -13.53 -3.98 -7.02
C ILE A 40 -12.45 -5.05 -7.18
N ALA A 41 -12.40 -5.70 -8.35
CA ALA A 41 -11.50 -6.83 -8.59
C ALA A 41 -10.02 -6.46 -8.74
N ASP A 42 -9.71 -5.27 -9.24
CA ASP A 42 -8.32 -4.83 -9.44
C ASP A 42 -7.71 -4.20 -8.17
N GLY A 43 -8.55 -3.79 -7.22
CA GLY A 43 -8.11 -3.19 -5.97
C GLY A 43 -7.82 -4.22 -4.87
N THR A 44 -6.76 -4.01 -4.11
CA THR A 44 -6.42 -4.78 -2.90
C THR A 44 -7.22 -4.32 -1.66
N ILE A 45 -7.37 -5.18 -0.64
CA ILE A 45 -7.89 -4.77 0.68
C ILE A 45 -6.93 -3.74 1.27
N SER A 46 -5.61 -3.96 1.14
CA SER A 46 -4.59 -3.06 1.69
C SER A 46 -4.73 -1.63 1.16
N ALA A 47 -4.91 -1.47 -0.16
CA ALA A 47 -5.15 -0.17 -0.77
C ALA A 47 -6.52 0.42 -0.37
N ARG A 48 -7.55 -0.42 -0.25
CA ARG A 48 -8.88 0.04 0.23
C ARG A 48 -8.84 0.52 1.68
N ILE A 49 -8.08 -0.14 2.56
CA ILE A 49 -7.84 0.33 3.93
C ILE A 49 -7.15 1.69 3.89
N GLY A 50 -6.08 1.81 3.10
CA GLY A 50 -5.35 3.07 2.94
C GLY A 50 -6.23 4.20 2.43
N PHE A 51 -7.08 3.96 1.43
CA PHE A 51 -8.05 4.94 0.94
C PHE A 51 -9.02 5.38 2.05
N ASN A 52 -9.61 4.43 2.78
CA ASN A 52 -10.64 4.78 3.76
C ASN A 52 -10.07 5.57 4.94
N LEU A 53 -8.78 5.41 5.26
CA LEU A 53 -8.15 6.14 6.35
C LEU A 53 -7.48 7.45 5.93
N HIS A 54 -6.87 7.49 4.75
CA HIS A 54 -6.03 8.62 4.30
C HIS A 54 -6.58 9.35 3.08
N GLY A 55 -7.51 8.73 2.35
CA GLY A 55 -8.16 9.34 1.20
C GLY A 55 -9.00 10.57 1.59
N LYS A 56 -9.18 11.46 0.61
CA LYS A 56 -10.00 12.66 0.78
C LYS A 56 -11.45 12.31 1.13
N ASP A 57 -12.00 11.30 0.45
CA ASP A 57 -13.38 10.83 0.61
C ASP A 57 -13.48 9.56 1.49
N GLY A 58 -12.42 9.25 2.25
CA GLY A 58 -12.39 8.10 3.15
C GLY A 58 -13.24 8.30 4.41
N GLU A 59 -13.67 7.20 5.03
CA GLU A 59 -14.51 7.22 6.23
C GLU A 59 -13.76 7.61 7.52
N ARG A 60 -12.44 7.39 7.58
CA ARG A 60 -11.52 7.73 8.69
C ARG A 60 -11.93 7.24 10.07
N ASP A 61 -12.70 6.16 10.13
CA ASP A 61 -13.19 5.62 11.39
C ASP A 61 -12.21 4.64 12.07
N LEU A 62 -12.54 4.27 13.30
CA LEU A 62 -11.72 3.35 14.10
C LEU A 62 -11.65 1.94 13.51
N TYR A 63 -12.61 1.54 12.68
CA TYR A 63 -12.62 0.22 12.07
C TYR A 63 -11.47 0.12 11.05
N TRP A 64 -11.35 1.08 10.14
CA TRP A 64 -10.26 1.12 9.16
C TRP A 64 -8.90 1.32 9.82
N LYS A 65 -8.82 2.18 10.85
CA LYS A 65 -7.59 2.37 11.62
C LYS A 65 -7.09 1.08 12.29
N ARG A 66 -7.99 0.25 12.82
CA ARG A 66 -7.61 -1.04 13.43
C ARG A 66 -7.13 -2.03 12.38
N LEU A 67 -7.78 -2.08 11.22
CA LEU A 67 -7.33 -2.95 10.13
C LEU A 67 -5.97 -2.54 9.60
N GLU A 68 -5.74 -1.23 9.38
CA GLU A 68 -4.42 -0.72 8.99
C GLU A 68 -3.35 -1.17 9.98
N ASN A 69 -3.54 -0.95 11.28
CA ASN A 69 -2.56 -1.35 12.28
C ASN A 69 -2.23 -2.85 12.23
N ILE A 70 -3.24 -3.71 11.99
CA ILE A 70 -3.05 -5.17 11.91
C ILE A 70 -2.26 -5.56 10.66
N VAL A 71 -2.63 -4.98 9.51
CA VAL A 71 -1.98 -5.26 8.22
C VAL A 71 -0.56 -4.70 8.21
N ASP A 72 -0.40 -3.42 8.54
CA ASP A 72 0.91 -2.76 8.61
C ASP A 72 1.84 -3.50 9.58
N PHE A 73 1.37 -3.93 10.75
CA PHE A 73 2.19 -4.70 11.70
C PHE A 73 2.64 -6.04 11.13
N THR A 74 1.75 -6.73 10.41
CA THR A 74 2.03 -8.02 9.79
C THR A 74 3.09 -7.90 8.71
N PHE A 75 2.95 -6.90 7.84
CA PHE A 75 3.83 -6.69 6.67
C PHE A 75 5.05 -5.82 6.94
N TYR A 76 5.13 -5.15 8.11
CA TYR A 76 6.25 -4.30 8.51
C TYR A 76 7.64 -4.90 8.24
N PRO A 77 7.92 -6.19 8.54
CA PRO A 77 9.26 -6.77 8.34
C PRO A 77 9.67 -6.90 6.88
N LEU A 78 8.73 -6.81 5.95
CA LEU A 78 8.97 -6.97 4.51
C LEU A 78 8.83 -5.63 3.77
N ASP A 79 7.74 -4.92 4.02
CA ASP A 79 7.37 -3.71 3.26
C ASP A 79 7.74 -2.41 3.97
N GLY A 80 8.05 -2.48 5.26
CA GLY A 80 8.27 -1.31 6.11
C GLY A 80 6.95 -0.71 6.62
N PRO A 81 7.00 0.48 7.25
CA PRO A 81 5.81 1.18 7.75
C PRO A 81 4.86 1.64 6.63
N LYS A 82 3.59 1.86 7.00
CA LYS A 82 2.54 2.46 6.16
C LYS A 82 2.22 1.66 4.90
N HIS A 83 2.19 0.33 5.01
CA HIS A 83 1.92 -0.58 3.90
C HIS A 83 0.58 -0.25 3.21
N CYS A 84 -0.51 -0.11 3.99
CA CYS A 84 -1.83 0.20 3.42
C CYS A 84 -1.89 1.55 2.70
N LEU A 85 -1.27 2.60 3.28
CA LEU A 85 -1.19 3.92 2.65
C LEU A 85 -0.42 3.88 1.33
N LEU A 86 0.71 3.17 1.29
CA LEU A 86 1.49 3.03 0.07
C LEU A 86 0.73 2.27 -1.01
N ALA A 87 0.04 1.19 -0.64
CA ALA A 87 -0.82 0.44 -1.54
C ALA A 87 -1.91 1.35 -2.13
N TYR A 88 -2.57 2.17 -1.30
CA TYR A 88 -3.54 3.16 -1.77
C TYR A 88 -2.94 4.14 -2.78
N CYS A 89 -1.76 4.68 -2.47
CA CYS A 89 -1.13 5.64 -3.36
C CYS A 89 -0.60 5.02 -4.65
N SER A 90 -0.34 3.72 -4.68
CA SER A 90 0.01 2.97 -5.89
C SER A 90 -1.14 2.79 -6.84
N ASP A 91 -2.33 2.60 -6.30
CA ASP A 91 -3.54 2.32 -7.06
C ASP A 91 -4.54 3.49 -6.95
N LYS A 92 -4.03 4.72 -6.81
CA LYS A 92 -4.86 5.90 -6.54
C LYS A 92 -5.88 6.21 -7.65
N GLU A 93 -5.64 5.71 -8.86
CA GLU A 93 -6.55 5.87 -10.00
C GLU A 93 -7.75 4.90 -9.92
N GLU A 94 -7.73 3.93 -9.00
CA GLU A 94 -8.82 2.97 -8.77
C GLU A 94 -9.97 3.54 -7.93
N GLU A 95 -11.18 3.07 -8.20
CA GLU A 95 -12.38 3.47 -7.47
C GLU A 95 -12.51 2.70 -6.14
N TYR A 96 -12.06 3.33 -5.06
CA TYR A 96 -12.28 2.83 -3.71
C TYR A 96 -13.53 3.40 -3.06
N ARG A 97 -14.15 2.59 -2.20
CA ARG A 97 -15.33 2.96 -1.43
C ARG A 97 -15.30 2.35 -0.04
N GLY A 98 -16.06 2.97 0.86
CA GLY A 98 -16.38 2.41 2.17
C GLY A 98 -17.07 1.04 2.09
N ALA A 99 -17.38 0.47 3.25
CA ALA A 99 -18.01 -0.84 3.35
C ALA A 99 -19.24 -0.78 4.25
N LYS A 100 -20.34 -1.41 3.79
CA LYS A 100 -21.51 -1.66 4.64
C LYS A 100 -21.14 -2.64 5.76
N LEU A 101 -21.89 -2.63 6.87
CA LEU A 101 -21.59 -3.42 8.07
C LEU A 101 -21.30 -4.91 7.78
N PHE A 102 -22.12 -5.56 6.95
CA PHE A 102 -21.89 -6.96 6.55
C PHE A 102 -20.50 -7.17 5.92
N PHE A 103 -20.16 -6.33 4.94
CA PHE A 103 -18.85 -6.41 4.28
C PHE A 103 -17.69 -6.03 5.21
N ARG A 104 -17.90 -5.12 6.17
CA ARG A 104 -16.89 -4.83 7.19
C ARG A 104 -16.56 -6.06 8.04
N ILE A 105 -17.57 -6.85 8.41
CA ILE A 105 -17.35 -8.09 9.14
C ILE A 105 -16.58 -9.09 8.27
N VAL A 106 -16.98 -9.26 7.00
CA VAL A 106 -16.29 -10.15 6.05
C VAL A 106 -14.82 -9.75 5.87
N ILE A 107 -14.53 -8.47 5.61
CA ILE A 107 -13.15 -7.96 5.48
C ILE A 107 -12.36 -8.21 6.75
N ALA A 108 -12.94 -7.96 7.94
CA ALA A 108 -12.24 -8.18 9.20
C ALA A 108 -11.86 -9.65 9.40
N ILE A 109 -12.77 -10.58 9.08
CA ILE A 109 -12.50 -12.02 9.16
C ILE A 109 -11.37 -12.40 8.18
N ILE A 110 -11.47 -11.95 6.93
CA ILE A 110 -10.46 -12.20 5.90
C ILE A 110 -9.09 -11.68 6.37
N VAL A 111 -8.99 -10.40 6.74
CA VAL A 111 -7.73 -9.80 7.21
C VAL A 111 -7.16 -10.56 8.40
N VAL A 112 -7.96 -10.90 9.41
CA VAL A 112 -7.47 -11.63 10.59
C VAL A 112 -6.96 -13.02 10.21
N VAL A 113 -7.71 -13.78 9.39
CA VAL A 113 -7.29 -15.12 8.95
C VAL A 113 -6.00 -15.04 8.12
N PHE A 114 -5.94 -14.15 7.13
CA PHE A 114 -4.75 -14.00 6.28
C PHE A 114 -3.54 -13.53 7.07
N THR A 115 -3.70 -12.56 7.96
CA THR A 115 -2.57 -12.07 8.77
C THR A 115 -2.03 -13.14 9.72
N ILE A 116 -2.88 -13.97 10.33
CA ILE A 116 -2.43 -15.11 11.14
C ILE A 116 -1.62 -16.11 10.28
N LEU A 117 -2.13 -16.45 9.09
CA LEU A 117 -1.48 -17.41 8.20
C LEU A 117 -0.14 -16.88 7.65
N LEU A 118 -0.06 -15.59 7.35
CA LEU A 118 1.11 -14.95 6.74
C LEU A 118 2.14 -14.46 7.77
N PHE A 119 1.77 -14.34 9.04
CA PHE A 119 2.66 -13.79 10.08
C PHE A 119 4.00 -14.53 10.15
N LEU A 120 3.96 -15.86 10.31
CA LEU A 120 5.18 -16.67 10.44
C LEU A 120 5.99 -16.72 9.14
N PRO A 121 5.40 -16.97 7.95
CA PRO A 121 6.10 -16.88 6.67
C PRO A 121 6.79 -15.53 6.44
N ILE A 122 6.12 -14.40 6.69
CA ILE A 122 6.69 -13.06 6.50
C ILE A 122 7.91 -12.87 7.39
N ARG A 123 7.84 -13.29 8.66
CA ARG A 123 8.97 -13.20 9.59
C ARG A 123 10.16 -14.04 9.11
N LEU A 124 9.93 -15.26 8.64
CA LEU A 124 11.00 -16.10 8.10
C LEU A 124 11.63 -15.50 6.84
N ILE A 125 10.84 -14.98 5.91
CA ILE A 125 11.34 -14.33 4.70
C ILE A 125 12.15 -13.07 5.06
N SER A 126 11.71 -12.31 6.06
CA SER A 126 12.39 -11.08 6.48
C SER A 126 13.82 -11.28 7.00
N ILE A 127 14.17 -12.51 7.42
CA ILE A 127 15.54 -12.86 7.83
C ILE A 127 16.49 -12.82 6.62
N PHE A 128 16.02 -13.26 5.45
CA PHE A 128 16.82 -13.32 4.22
C PHE A 128 16.68 -12.05 3.37
N LYS A 129 15.52 -11.39 3.46
CA LYS A 129 15.22 -10.14 2.77
C LYS A 129 14.66 -9.15 3.80
N PRO A 130 15.53 -8.38 4.48
CA PRO A 130 15.06 -7.41 5.45
C PRO A 130 14.16 -6.37 4.77
N ALA A 131 13.28 -5.77 5.57
CA ALA A 131 12.41 -4.68 5.14
C ALA A 131 13.19 -3.67 4.31
N ARG A 132 12.55 -3.10 3.29
CA ARG A 132 13.14 -1.95 2.59
C ARG A 132 13.50 -0.88 3.63
N THR A 133 14.72 -0.38 3.54
CA THR A 133 15.30 0.56 4.53
C THR A 133 15.32 2.00 4.04
N HIS A 134 15.11 2.22 2.74
CA HIS A 134 15.06 3.54 2.13
C HIS A 134 14.02 3.63 1.00
N TYR A 135 13.40 4.79 0.86
CA TYR A 135 12.66 5.17 -0.35
C TYR A 135 13.54 5.98 -1.28
N ARG A 136 13.44 5.72 -2.57
CA ARG A 136 14.10 6.54 -3.59
C ARG A 136 13.10 7.53 -4.18
N LEU A 137 13.32 8.81 -3.91
CA LEU A 137 12.58 9.92 -4.52
C LEU A 137 12.86 10.03 -6.03
N PRO A 138 11.98 10.71 -6.81
CA PRO A 138 12.18 10.96 -8.23
C PRO A 138 13.42 11.78 -8.55
N ASN A 139 13.82 12.67 -7.62
CA ASN A 139 15.07 13.43 -7.70
C ASN A 139 16.32 12.59 -7.42
N GLY A 140 16.14 11.29 -7.11
CA GLY A 140 17.22 10.34 -6.85
C GLY A 140 17.63 10.21 -5.38
N THR A 141 17.09 11.05 -4.49
CA THR A 141 17.41 11.06 -3.06
C THR A 141 16.85 9.83 -2.35
N ASN A 142 17.62 9.24 -1.45
CA ASN A 142 17.16 8.14 -0.60
C ASN A 142 16.71 8.68 0.76
N ILE A 143 15.45 8.50 1.12
CA ILE A 143 14.92 8.85 2.45
C ILE A 143 14.82 7.58 3.29
N PRO A 144 15.46 7.52 4.48
CA PRO A 144 15.28 6.41 5.40
C PRO A 144 13.81 6.30 5.86
N TYR A 145 13.28 5.09 6.00
CA TYR A 145 11.86 4.90 6.37
C TYR A 145 11.47 5.55 7.70
N LYS A 146 12.41 5.60 8.67
CA LYS A 146 12.23 6.29 9.95
C LYS A 146 11.93 7.78 9.81
N ASP A 147 12.35 8.38 8.70
CA ASP A 147 12.19 9.81 8.41
C ASP A 147 11.00 10.03 7.45
N LEU A 148 10.35 8.95 6.98
CA LEU A 148 9.17 9.02 6.12
C LEU A 148 7.98 9.59 6.89
N GLU A 149 7.79 9.22 8.15
CA GLU A 149 6.65 9.69 8.94
C GLU A 149 6.75 11.20 9.20
N SER A 150 7.94 11.72 9.53
CA SER A 150 8.18 13.16 9.62
C SER A 150 7.99 13.86 8.28
N TYR A 151 8.49 13.28 7.19
CA TYR A 151 8.35 13.87 5.85
C TYR A 151 6.89 13.91 5.39
N ILE A 152 6.15 12.83 5.60
CA ILE A 152 4.72 12.75 5.35
C ILE A 152 4.01 13.80 6.20
N HIS A 153 4.26 13.88 7.51
CA HIS A 153 3.63 14.88 8.38
C HIS A 153 3.93 16.33 7.98
N GLU A 154 5.18 16.64 7.62
CA GLU A 154 5.61 17.97 7.19
C GLU A 154 5.01 18.37 5.83
N THR A 155 4.72 17.39 4.96
CA THR A 155 4.11 17.63 3.64
C THR A 155 2.57 17.52 3.65
N LEU A 156 1.99 16.90 4.69
CA LEU A 156 0.55 16.62 4.83
C LEU A 156 -0.29 17.79 5.35
N GLU A 157 0.31 18.90 5.78
CA GLU A 157 -0.47 20.04 6.29
C GLU A 157 -1.28 20.76 5.21
N ASP A 158 -0.99 20.57 3.91
CA ASP A 158 -1.72 21.23 2.82
C ASP A 158 -1.99 20.37 1.55
N GLU A 159 -1.45 19.14 1.46
CA GLU A 159 -1.54 18.33 0.22
C GLU A 159 -1.98 16.87 0.42
N ASP A 160 -2.52 16.29 -0.67
CA ASP A 160 -2.92 14.89 -0.76
C ASP A 160 -1.72 13.96 -0.47
N PRO A 161 -1.82 13.01 0.50
CA PRO A 161 -0.70 12.13 0.87
C PRO A 161 -0.12 11.40 -0.33
N CYS A 162 -0.97 11.04 -1.29
CA CYS A 162 -0.55 10.36 -2.49
C CYS A 162 0.02 11.30 -3.55
N ALA A 163 -0.10 12.62 -3.47
CA ALA A 163 0.70 13.50 -4.33
C ALA A 163 2.19 13.40 -3.99
N VAL A 164 2.49 13.39 -2.69
CA VAL A 164 3.83 13.17 -2.14
C VAL A 164 4.29 11.72 -2.40
N LEU A 165 3.38 10.76 -2.20
CA LEU A 165 3.71 9.34 -2.29
C LEU A 165 3.62 8.71 -3.70
N ASN A 166 2.90 9.30 -4.65
CA ASN A 166 2.84 8.86 -6.06
C ASN A 166 4.24 8.83 -6.69
N CYS A 167 5.13 9.67 -6.18
CA CYS A 167 6.54 9.72 -6.52
C CYS A 167 7.31 8.46 -6.08
N PHE A 168 6.85 7.74 -5.05
CA PHE A 168 7.42 6.47 -4.57
C PHE A 168 6.73 5.25 -5.17
N ALA A 169 5.43 5.35 -5.42
CA ALA A 169 4.56 4.28 -5.91
C ALA A 169 4.77 3.91 -7.38
N LYS A 170 5.10 4.87 -8.26
CA LYS A 170 5.22 4.60 -9.72
C LYS A 170 6.43 3.76 -10.13
N LYS A 171 7.32 3.41 -9.21
CA LYS A 171 8.49 2.55 -9.49
C LYS A 171 8.31 1.08 -9.12
N GLY A 172 7.12 0.70 -8.70
CA GLY A 172 6.69 -0.67 -8.51
C GLY A 172 5.20 -0.60 -8.24
N ARG A 173 4.40 -0.93 -9.25
CA ARG A 173 2.95 -1.06 -9.15
C ARG A 173 2.68 -2.02 -7.99
N PHE A 174 2.42 -1.51 -6.77
CA PHE A 174 2.04 -2.35 -5.63
C PHE A 174 0.61 -2.82 -5.89
N ALA A 175 0.46 -3.64 -6.92
CA ALA A 175 -0.49 -4.72 -6.84
C ALA A 175 0.11 -5.64 -5.79
#